data_AF-A0A942HTI6-F1
#
_entry.id   AF-A0A942HTI6-F1
#
_cell.length_a   1.000
_cell.length_b   1.000
_cell.length_c   1.000
_cell.angle_alpha   90.00
_cell.angle_beta   90.00
_cell.angle_gamma   90.00
#
_symmetry.space_group_name_H-M   'P 1'
#
loop_
_entity.id
_entity.type
_entity.pdbx_description
1 polymer ?
#
loop_
_entity_poly.entity_id
_entity_poly.type
_entity_poly.pdbx_seq_one_letter_code
_entity_poly.pdbx_strand_id
1 'polypeptide(L)'
;MKPVKVKTWFAQMVLASALLACPHCMAKSDYEVALDLYSHKQYASAAQYFEAASLHNPGNPSINYYAGYSFYLAGRKNEAIASFKRLVSAFPSTKEGFQARVYLKSLDPNYEKESALPNTTSSAQQHAAVKPPTAREIVEQLVQVKATNGKFANVTPAFVEKVKGILVAMPISVLAFWQANGGTVVIAPSVVETDYRIQNTVPRGWDQDSTWKDSPALTHGKQVVVSQYKSKNNEDNGLELGVVRHEAGHAIDYCLGYITQSTEYKHAYYLDYGKVPDEHKKRLDYFLQKGNGGPSETFAELFCYRMGGETDTGRVEICELVHKDFPLCDAELGKSLTKLARLDQ
;
A
#
# COMPACT_ATOMS: atom_id res chain seq x y z
N MET A 1 -22.58 19.86 -93.06
CA MET A 1 -22.15 18.47 -92.82
C MET A 1 -21.85 18.34 -91.33
N LYS A 2 -22.83 18.11 -90.44
CA LYS A 2 -23.37 16.83 -89.92
C LYS A 2 -22.43 15.60 -89.94
N PRO A 3 -22.46 14.75 -88.87
CA PRO A 3 -21.33 13.96 -88.37
C PRO A 3 -21.52 12.43 -88.52
N VAL A 4 -20.44 11.64 -88.38
CA VAL A 4 -20.44 10.17 -88.22
C VAL A 4 -19.27 9.84 -87.25
N LYS A 5 -19.38 9.33 -86.01
CA LYS A 5 -20.10 8.25 -85.30
C LYS A 5 -19.69 6.81 -85.66
N VAL A 6 -18.88 6.20 -84.77
CA VAL A 6 -18.91 4.77 -84.37
C VAL A 6 -18.50 4.73 -82.87
N LYS A 7 -19.38 4.59 -81.86
CA LYS A 7 -20.09 3.41 -81.28
C LYS A 7 -19.15 2.35 -80.68
N THR A 8 -18.85 2.36 -79.37
CA THR A 8 -19.56 1.80 -78.18
C THR A 8 -19.57 0.27 -78.05
N TRP A 9 -19.03 -0.27 -76.94
CA TRP A 9 -19.51 -1.41 -76.10
C TRP A 9 -18.74 -1.34 -74.74
N PHE A 10 -19.32 -0.98 -73.58
CA PHE A 10 -20.17 -1.71 -72.60
C PHE A 10 -19.54 -2.90 -71.84
N ALA A 11 -19.30 -2.71 -70.53
CA ALA A 11 -19.54 -3.64 -69.39
C ALA A 11 -19.06 -2.96 -68.09
N GLN A 12 -19.93 -2.38 -67.25
CA GLN A 12 -20.61 -2.99 -66.07
C GLN A 12 -19.64 -3.69 -65.10
N MET A 13 -19.32 -3.09 -63.95
CA MET A 13 -20.04 -3.12 -62.65
C MET A 13 -19.65 -4.34 -61.78
N VAL A 14 -19.09 -4.10 -60.58
CA VAL A 14 -19.59 -4.56 -59.26
C VAL A 14 -18.54 -4.25 -58.16
N LEU A 15 -19.07 -3.78 -57.03
CA LEU A 15 -18.46 -3.43 -55.75
C LEU A 15 -17.50 -4.50 -55.17
N ALA A 16 -16.47 -4.04 -54.46
CA ALA A 16 -16.15 -4.55 -53.12
C ALA A 16 -15.39 -3.49 -52.29
N SER A 17 -15.95 -3.22 -51.13
CA SER A 17 -15.44 -2.43 -50.01
C SER A 17 -14.00 -2.78 -49.63
N ALA A 18 -13.19 -1.80 -49.22
CA ALA A 18 -12.53 -1.78 -47.91
C ALA A 18 -11.52 -0.63 -47.77
N LEU A 19 -11.52 -0.09 -46.54
CA LEU A 19 -10.45 0.61 -45.84
C LEU A 19 -10.25 2.10 -46.13
N LEU A 20 -11.04 2.87 -45.36
CA LEU A 20 -10.57 4.02 -44.58
C LEU A 20 -9.09 3.87 -44.16
N ALA A 21 -8.24 4.74 -44.66
CA ALA A 21 -6.94 5.00 -44.09
C ALA A 21 -6.67 6.51 -44.11
N CYS A 22 -7.10 7.18 -43.04
CA CYS A 22 -6.33 8.29 -42.49
C CYS A 22 -6.02 7.88 -41.05
N PRO A 23 -4.80 7.39 -40.78
CA PRO A 23 -4.40 7.10 -39.43
C PRO A 23 -4.35 8.44 -38.69
N HIS A 24 -5.21 8.62 -37.68
CA HIS A 24 -4.68 9.19 -36.46
C HIS A 24 -3.57 8.24 -36.01
N CYS A 25 -2.37 8.42 -36.56
CA CYS A 25 -1.15 8.10 -35.85
C CYS A 25 -1.27 9.00 -34.62
N MET A 26 -1.83 8.45 -33.54
CA MET A 26 -1.93 9.19 -32.29
C MET A 26 -0.49 9.46 -31.90
N ALA A 27 -0.06 10.72 -32.02
CA ALA A 27 1.23 11.14 -31.52
C ALA A 27 1.27 10.70 -30.04
N LYS A 28 2.26 9.87 -29.69
CA LYS A 28 2.42 9.39 -28.32
C LYS A 28 2.45 10.60 -27.40
N SER A 29 1.73 10.52 -26.28
CA SER A 29 1.78 11.59 -25.28
C SER A 29 3.19 11.72 -24.71
N ASP A 30 3.57 12.91 -24.25
CA ASP A 30 4.89 13.13 -23.63
C ASP A 30 5.15 12.15 -22.46
N TYR A 31 4.09 11.76 -21.74
CA TYR A 31 4.17 10.76 -20.68
C TYR A 31 4.53 9.35 -21.19
N GLU A 32 3.92 8.92 -22.31
CA GLU A 32 4.23 7.63 -22.92
C GLU A 32 5.64 7.60 -23.50
N VAL A 33 6.09 8.71 -24.11
CA VAL A 33 7.47 8.87 -24.57
C VAL A 33 8.44 8.82 -23.38
N ALA A 34 8.11 9.50 -22.28
CA ALA A 34 8.93 9.49 -21.07
C ALA A 34 9.07 8.10 -20.45
N LEU A 35 7.99 7.32 -20.38
CA LEU A 35 8.01 5.94 -19.90
C LEU A 35 8.89 5.02 -20.77
N ASP A 36 8.81 5.19 -22.09
CA ASP A 36 9.63 4.43 -23.04
C ASP A 36 11.12 4.73 -22.85
N LEU A 37 11.49 6.01 -22.81
CA LEU A 37 12.87 6.47 -22.55
C LEU A 37 13.38 6.00 -21.18
N TYR A 38 12.52 6.05 -20.16
CA TYR A 38 12.84 5.58 -18.82
C TYR A 38 13.15 4.08 -18.79
N SER A 39 12.36 3.26 -19.50
CA SER A 39 12.59 1.80 -19.60
C SER A 39 13.91 1.45 -20.32
N HIS A 40 14.34 2.30 -21.25
CA HIS A 40 15.65 2.22 -21.94
C HIS A 40 16.80 2.90 -21.17
N LYS A 41 16.57 3.28 -19.90
CA LYS A 41 17.56 3.93 -19.03
C LYS A 41 18.08 5.28 -19.54
N GLN A 42 17.36 5.92 -20.46
CA GLN A 42 17.69 7.25 -20.98
C GLN A 42 17.14 8.34 -20.05
N TYR A 43 17.61 8.34 -18.80
CA TYR A 43 16.99 9.08 -17.71
C TYR A 43 17.00 10.61 -17.89
N ALA A 44 18.05 11.17 -18.51
CA ALA A 44 18.13 12.60 -18.77
C ALA A 44 17.04 13.08 -19.75
N SER A 45 16.80 12.30 -20.81
CA SER A 45 15.74 12.58 -21.79
C SER A 45 14.37 12.27 -21.19
N ALA A 46 14.21 11.15 -20.49
CA ALA A 46 12.97 10.79 -19.81
C ALA A 46 12.50 11.90 -18.85
N ALA A 47 13.42 12.50 -18.08
CA ALA A 47 13.10 13.59 -17.17
C ALA A 47 12.53 14.82 -17.89
N GLN A 48 13.06 15.18 -19.07
CA GLN A 48 12.54 16.29 -19.87
C GLN A 48 11.11 16.04 -20.35
N TYR A 49 10.82 14.83 -20.83
CA TYR A 49 9.47 14.46 -21.27
C TYR A 49 8.48 14.31 -20.09
N PHE A 50 8.93 13.86 -18.91
CA PHE A 50 8.08 13.87 -17.71
C PHE A 50 7.77 15.31 -17.24
N GLU A 51 8.72 16.25 -17.32
CA GLU A 51 8.43 17.66 -17.03
C GLU A 51 7.47 18.27 -18.07
N ALA A 52 7.61 17.95 -19.36
CA ALA A 52 6.65 18.38 -20.37
C ALA A 52 5.25 17.81 -20.08
N ALA A 53 5.16 16.52 -19.73
CA ALA A 53 3.91 15.88 -19.36
C ALA A 53 3.27 16.48 -18.10
N SER A 54 4.07 16.96 -17.13
CA SER A 54 3.55 17.57 -15.91
C SER A 54 2.89 18.94 -16.16
N LEU A 55 3.27 19.65 -17.22
CA LEU A 55 2.60 20.89 -17.64
C LEU A 55 1.17 20.63 -18.13
N HIS A 56 0.94 19.49 -18.78
CA HIS A 56 -0.37 19.11 -19.30
C HIS A 56 -1.26 18.42 -18.25
N ASN A 57 -0.66 17.76 -17.26
CA ASN A 57 -1.38 17.12 -16.17
C ASN A 57 -0.70 17.37 -14.81
N PRO A 58 -0.76 18.61 -14.30
CA PRO A 58 -0.05 18.99 -13.08
C PRO A 58 -0.57 18.27 -11.83
N GLY A 59 -1.82 17.76 -11.87
CA GLY A 59 -2.49 17.06 -10.79
C GLY A 59 -2.06 15.59 -10.60
N ASN A 60 -1.19 15.04 -11.45
CA ASN A 60 -0.76 13.65 -11.38
C ASN A 60 0.57 13.50 -10.61
N PRO A 61 0.57 12.93 -9.39
CA PRO A 61 1.77 12.77 -8.57
C PRO A 61 2.80 11.86 -9.22
N SER A 62 2.36 10.85 -9.98
CA SER A 62 3.26 9.87 -10.63
C SER A 62 4.17 10.53 -11.66
N ILE A 63 3.63 11.47 -12.47
CA ILE A 63 4.41 12.19 -13.48
C ILE A 63 5.53 13.00 -12.81
N ASN A 64 5.16 13.73 -11.75
CA ASN A 64 6.08 14.57 -10.98
C ASN A 64 7.14 13.72 -10.23
N TYR A 65 6.75 12.55 -9.74
CA TYR A 65 7.69 11.60 -9.12
C TYR A 65 8.67 11.02 -10.11
N TYR A 66 8.20 10.55 -11.27
CA TYR A 66 9.08 9.99 -12.29
C TYR A 66 10.00 11.04 -12.91
N ALA A 67 9.60 12.32 -12.97
CA ALA A 67 10.51 13.41 -13.32
C ALA A 67 11.67 13.51 -12.32
N GLY A 68 11.37 13.65 -11.02
CA GLY A 68 12.39 13.75 -9.96
C GLY A 68 13.27 12.50 -9.87
N TYR A 69 12.69 11.31 -10.01
CA TYR A 69 13.43 10.05 -9.97
C TYR A 69 14.32 9.86 -11.20
N SER A 70 13.87 10.30 -12.38
CA SER A 70 14.70 10.29 -13.59
C SER A 70 15.88 11.27 -13.48
N PHE A 71 15.69 12.46 -12.89
CA PHE A 71 16.81 13.36 -12.59
C PHE A 71 17.81 12.73 -11.62
N TYR A 72 17.33 12.05 -10.59
CA TYR A 72 18.17 11.33 -9.63
C TYR A 72 19.02 10.25 -10.32
N LEU A 73 18.39 9.39 -11.13
CA LEU A 73 19.08 8.33 -11.88
C LEU A 73 20.04 8.88 -12.96
N ALA A 74 19.78 10.08 -13.47
CA ALA A 74 20.70 10.79 -14.37
C ALA A 74 21.87 11.49 -13.66
N GLY A 75 21.97 11.39 -12.33
CA GLY A 75 23.00 12.08 -11.53
C GLY A 75 22.78 13.59 -11.37
N ARG A 76 21.65 14.12 -11.85
CA ARG A 76 21.26 15.53 -11.81
C ARG A 76 20.60 15.86 -10.48
N LYS A 77 21.44 15.86 -9.43
CA LYS A 77 21.00 15.88 -8.03
C LYS A 77 20.18 17.11 -7.66
N ASN A 78 20.56 18.29 -8.14
CA ASN A 78 19.89 19.54 -7.81
C ASN A 78 18.48 19.60 -8.41
N GLU A 79 18.32 19.15 -9.66
CA GLU A 79 17.02 19.04 -10.33
C GLU A 79 16.13 17.99 -9.67
N ALA A 80 16.70 16.85 -9.26
CA ALA A 80 15.97 15.84 -8.50
C ALA A 80 15.41 16.40 -7.18
N ILE A 81 16.23 17.12 -6.42
CA ILE A 81 15.80 17.80 -5.18
C ILE A 81 14.67 18.79 -5.48
N ALA A 82 14.80 19.62 -6.52
CA ALA A 82 13.78 20.59 -6.89
C ALA A 82 12.45 19.92 -7.28
N SER A 83 12.48 18.86 -8.09
CA SER A 83 11.27 18.12 -8.49
C SER A 83 10.63 17.38 -7.32
N PHE A 84 11.42 16.77 -6.44
CA PHE A 84 10.88 16.15 -5.23
C PHE A 84 10.30 17.17 -4.25
N LYS A 85 10.95 18.33 -4.03
CA LYS A 85 10.40 19.41 -3.18
C LYS A 85 9.05 19.91 -3.73
N ARG A 86 8.94 20.11 -5.06
CA ARG A 86 7.66 20.46 -5.71
C ARG A 86 6.58 19.40 -5.48
N LEU A 87 6.93 18.13 -5.69
CA LEU A 87 6.00 17.01 -5.49
C LEU A 87 5.52 16.92 -4.04
N VAL A 88 6.41 17.04 -3.06
CA VAL A 88 6.04 16.99 -1.64
C VAL A 88 5.20 18.20 -1.23
N SER A 89 5.49 19.38 -1.79
CA SER A 89 4.69 20.58 -1.53
C SER A 89 3.28 20.49 -2.10
N ALA A 90 3.13 19.93 -3.30
CA ALA A 90 1.84 19.85 -3.99
C ALA A 90 1.01 18.62 -3.61
N PHE A 91 1.67 17.51 -3.29
CA PHE A 91 1.03 16.22 -3.02
C PHE A 91 1.56 15.54 -1.76
N PRO A 92 1.58 16.25 -0.61
CA PRO A 92 2.27 15.78 0.60
C PRO A 92 1.79 14.39 1.04
N SER A 93 0.49 14.10 0.93
CA SER A 93 -0.12 12.86 1.46
C SER A 93 -0.22 11.71 0.44
N THR A 94 0.34 11.87 -0.76
CA THR A 94 0.33 10.83 -1.80
C THR A 94 1.49 9.85 -1.63
N LYS A 95 1.35 8.62 -2.16
CA LYS A 95 2.43 7.60 -2.14
C LYS A 95 3.73 8.18 -2.71
N GLU A 96 3.62 8.85 -3.83
CA GLU A 96 4.70 9.50 -4.57
C GLU A 96 5.35 10.62 -3.73
N GLY A 97 4.54 11.42 -3.02
CA GLY A 97 5.02 12.43 -2.08
C GLY A 97 5.81 11.82 -0.92
N PHE A 98 5.37 10.71 -0.34
CA PHE A 98 6.14 9.99 0.70
C PHE A 98 7.45 9.44 0.15
N GLN A 99 7.44 8.79 -1.03
CA GLN A 99 8.65 8.30 -1.67
C GLN A 99 9.65 9.42 -1.95
N ALA A 100 9.17 10.57 -2.43
CA ALA A 100 10.00 11.75 -2.64
C ALA A 100 10.61 12.31 -1.36
N ARG A 101 9.91 12.26 -0.22
CA ARG A 101 10.51 12.62 1.08
C ARG A 101 11.68 11.71 1.45
N VAL A 102 11.58 10.41 1.16
CA VAL A 102 12.70 9.47 1.39
C VAL A 102 13.93 9.89 0.58
N TYR A 103 13.76 10.22 -0.70
CA TYR A 103 14.86 10.72 -1.52
C TYR A 103 15.36 12.09 -1.07
N LEU A 104 14.50 13.01 -0.65
CA LEU A 104 14.94 14.32 -0.18
C LEU A 104 15.81 14.23 1.09
N LYS A 105 15.47 13.34 2.03
CA LYS A 105 16.31 13.10 3.22
C LYS A 105 17.71 12.60 2.87
N SER A 106 17.85 11.80 1.81
CA SER A 106 19.15 11.29 1.37
C SER A 106 19.92 12.26 0.48
N LEU A 107 19.22 13.07 -0.31
CA LEU A 107 19.83 13.99 -1.28
C LEU A 107 20.13 15.36 -0.69
N ASP A 108 19.29 15.86 0.20
CA ASP A 108 19.40 17.19 0.83
C ASP A 108 19.46 17.04 2.36
N PRO A 109 20.67 17.03 2.95
CA PRO A 109 20.87 16.92 4.40
C PRO A 109 20.21 18.02 5.23
N ASN A 110 19.84 19.15 4.61
CA ASN A 110 19.17 20.26 5.28
C ASN A 110 17.64 20.23 5.11
N TYR A 111 17.11 19.30 4.30
CA TYR A 111 15.68 19.20 4.03
C TYR A 111 14.83 19.08 5.30
N GLU A 112 15.25 18.28 6.28
CA GLU A 112 14.56 18.14 7.57
C GLU A 112 14.48 19.48 8.33
N LYS A 113 15.57 20.26 8.32
CA LYS A 113 15.65 21.57 8.98
C LYS A 113 14.81 22.64 8.26
N GLU A 114 14.77 22.59 6.93
CA GLU A 114 13.98 23.51 6.10
C GLU A 114 12.48 23.18 6.13
N SER A 115 12.13 21.89 6.19
CA SER A 115 10.74 21.41 6.25
C SER A 115 10.05 21.67 7.60
N ALA A 116 10.83 22.04 8.62
CA ALA A 116 10.34 22.45 9.94
C ALA A 116 9.87 23.92 10.01
N LEU A 117 9.95 24.68 8.91
CA LEU A 117 9.37 26.02 8.81
C LEU A 117 7.95 25.95 8.23
N PRO A 118 6.94 26.55 8.89
CA PRO A 118 5.55 26.41 8.48
C PRO A 118 5.27 27.24 7.22
N ASN A 119 4.94 26.59 6.11
CA ASN A 119 4.24 27.25 5.02
C ASN A 119 2.75 27.40 5.40
N THR A 120 2.49 28.46 6.15
CA THR A 120 1.17 29.08 6.29
C THR A 120 0.75 29.68 4.95
N THR A 121 -0.26 29.11 4.28
CA THR A 121 -1.34 29.90 3.67
C THR A 121 -2.58 29.06 3.35
N SER A 122 -3.72 29.62 3.75
CA SER A 122 -5.12 29.25 3.49
C SER A 122 -5.68 28.08 4.31
N SER A 123 -6.72 28.21 5.14
CA SER A 123 -7.75 29.24 5.26
C SER A 123 -8.14 29.43 6.73
N ALA A 124 -8.22 30.69 7.16
CA ALA A 124 -8.74 31.08 8.46
C ALA A 124 -10.23 30.72 8.57
N GLN A 125 -10.53 29.64 9.27
CA GLN A 125 -11.81 29.43 9.93
C GLN A 125 -11.54 28.92 11.35
N GLN A 126 -11.68 29.86 12.28
CA GLN A 126 -12.02 29.65 13.70
C GLN A 126 -11.24 28.54 14.43
N HIS A 127 -10.09 28.89 14.99
CA HIS A 127 -9.50 28.14 16.10
C HIS A 127 -10.32 28.36 17.38
N ALA A 128 -11.44 27.62 17.51
CA ALA A 128 -11.73 27.03 18.80
C ALA A 128 -10.63 25.99 19.09
N ALA A 129 -10.23 25.83 20.34
CA ALA A 129 -9.25 24.81 20.73
C ALA A 129 -9.76 23.42 20.27
N VAL A 130 -9.21 22.91 19.16
CA VAL A 130 -9.58 21.60 18.64
C VAL A 130 -9.02 20.58 19.60
N LYS A 131 -9.91 19.92 20.35
CA LYS A 131 -9.56 18.80 21.22
C LYS A 131 -8.83 17.74 20.37
N PRO A 132 -7.72 17.13 20.86
CA PRO A 132 -7.07 16.05 20.13
C PRO A 132 -8.08 14.92 19.84
N PRO A 133 -8.03 14.32 18.64
CA PRO A 133 -8.98 13.29 18.26
C PRO A 133 -8.85 12.07 19.16
N THR A 134 -9.99 11.48 19.48
CA THR A 134 -10.09 10.21 20.22
C THR A 134 -9.72 9.03 19.31
N ALA A 135 -9.36 7.89 19.91
CA ALA A 135 -9.13 6.65 19.18
C ALA A 135 -10.31 6.29 18.25
N ARG A 136 -11.54 6.49 18.73
CA ARG A 136 -12.74 6.21 17.96
C ARG A 136 -12.86 7.10 16.73
N GLU A 137 -12.60 8.40 16.85
CA GLU A 137 -12.65 9.34 15.73
C GLU A 137 -11.60 9.02 14.64
N ILE A 138 -10.40 8.57 15.06
CA ILE A 138 -9.37 8.10 14.11
C ILE A 138 -9.83 6.83 13.41
N VAL A 139 -10.37 5.86 14.16
CA VAL A 139 -10.85 4.59 13.60
C VAL A 139 -12.00 4.80 12.62
N GLU A 140 -12.92 5.73 12.89
CA GLU A 140 -13.98 6.08 11.93
C GLU A 140 -13.43 6.60 10.59
N GLN A 141 -12.26 7.24 10.60
CA GLN A 141 -11.60 7.73 9.38
C GLN A 141 -10.73 6.66 8.71
N LEU A 142 -10.17 5.73 9.47
CA LEU A 142 -9.40 4.60 8.95
C LEU A 142 -10.29 3.56 8.26
N VAL A 143 -11.52 3.35 8.76
CA VAL A 143 -12.39 2.25 8.34
C VAL A 143 -13.27 2.64 7.16
N GLN A 144 -13.26 1.79 6.13
CA GLN A 144 -14.13 1.86 4.96
C GLN A 144 -14.95 0.58 4.86
N VAL A 145 -16.27 0.69 4.71
CA VAL A 145 -17.15 -0.48 4.56
C VAL A 145 -17.53 -0.63 3.09
N LYS A 146 -17.19 -1.77 2.51
CA LYS A 146 -17.50 -2.10 1.11
C LYS A 146 -18.82 -2.85 1.04
N ALA A 147 -19.74 -2.35 0.21
CA ALA A 147 -20.97 -3.06 -0.11
C ALA A 147 -20.70 -4.29 -0.99
N THR A 148 -21.56 -5.30 -0.87
CA THR A 148 -21.53 -6.48 -1.74
C THR A 148 -21.76 -6.13 -3.21
N ASN A 149 -21.17 -6.92 -4.11
CA ASN A 149 -21.51 -6.87 -5.54
C ASN A 149 -22.71 -7.74 -5.93
N GLY A 150 -23.39 -8.35 -4.94
CA GLY A 150 -24.51 -9.27 -5.11
C GLY A 150 -24.17 -10.75 -4.95
N LYS A 151 -22.88 -11.11 -4.85
CA LYS A 151 -22.46 -12.50 -4.60
C LYS A 151 -22.54 -12.90 -3.13
N PHE A 152 -22.34 -11.95 -2.23
CA PHE A 152 -22.41 -12.16 -0.78
C PHE A 152 -23.51 -11.32 -0.14
N ALA A 153 -23.88 -11.63 1.09
CA ALA A 153 -24.61 -10.69 1.92
C ALA A 153 -23.76 -9.45 2.19
N ASN A 154 -24.41 -8.31 2.49
CA ASN A 154 -23.69 -7.17 3.03
C ASN A 154 -23.12 -7.52 4.41
N VAL A 155 -21.95 -6.96 4.73
CA VAL A 155 -21.39 -7.09 6.08
C VAL A 155 -22.36 -6.51 7.11
N THR A 156 -22.48 -7.18 8.26
CA THR A 156 -23.43 -6.77 9.29
C THR A 156 -22.89 -5.58 10.09
N PRO A 157 -23.75 -4.68 10.58
CA PRO A 157 -23.32 -3.59 11.47
C PRO A 157 -22.60 -4.09 12.72
N ALA A 158 -23.02 -5.23 13.27
CA ALA A 158 -22.36 -5.85 14.42
C ALA A 158 -20.92 -6.29 14.11
N PHE A 159 -20.68 -6.81 12.90
CA PHE A 159 -19.33 -7.16 12.46
C PHE A 159 -18.46 -5.91 12.29
N VAL A 160 -19.01 -4.85 11.68
CA VAL A 160 -18.32 -3.56 11.55
C VAL A 160 -17.91 -3.01 12.92
N GLU A 161 -18.83 -3.00 13.89
CA GLU A 161 -18.53 -2.53 15.25
C GLU A 161 -17.53 -3.43 15.98
N LYS A 162 -17.57 -4.75 15.76
CA LYS A 162 -16.55 -5.68 16.29
C LYS A 162 -15.16 -5.30 15.78
N VAL A 163 -14.99 -5.09 14.48
CA VAL A 163 -13.70 -4.69 13.89
C VAL A 163 -13.25 -3.33 14.43
N LYS A 164 -14.15 -2.33 14.47
CA LYS A 164 -13.82 -1.02 15.05
C LYS A 164 -13.41 -1.12 16.52
N GLY A 165 -14.09 -1.95 17.31
CA GLY A 165 -13.75 -2.21 18.71
C GLY A 165 -12.33 -2.76 18.88
N ILE A 166 -11.92 -3.71 18.02
CA ILE A 166 -10.55 -4.23 18.00
C ILE A 166 -9.52 -3.12 17.75
N LEU A 167 -9.80 -2.25 16.77
CA LEU A 167 -8.89 -1.17 16.40
C LEU A 167 -8.82 -0.08 17.48
N VAL A 168 -9.95 0.29 18.09
CA VAL A 168 -10.03 1.32 19.14
C VAL A 168 -9.21 0.93 20.38
N ALA A 169 -9.01 -0.37 20.62
CA ALA A 169 -8.17 -0.85 21.72
C ALA A 169 -6.67 -0.62 21.49
N MET A 170 -6.23 -0.32 20.26
CA MET A 170 -4.84 -0.01 19.98
C MET A 170 -4.45 1.38 20.52
N PRO A 171 -3.18 1.62 20.87
CA PRO A 171 -2.71 2.93 21.30
C PRO A 171 -3.01 4.02 20.25
N ILE A 172 -3.46 5.18 20.71
CA ILE A 172 -3.80 6.32 19.83
C ILE A 172 -2.63 6.72 18.94
N SER A 173 -1.39 6.69 19.45
CA SER A 173 -0.20 7.02 18.68
C SER A 173 0.02 6.10 17.48
N VAL A 174 -0.34 4.82 17.61
CA VAL A 174 -0.26 3.84 16.51
C VAL A 174 -1.36 4.10 15.48
N LEU A 175 -2.59 4.33 15.94
CA LEU A 175 -3.72 4.68 15.06
C LEU A 175 -3.47 5.97 14.29
N ALA A 176 -3.00 7.01 14.97
CA ALA A 176 -2.65 8.30 14.39
C ALA A 176 -1.50 8.16 13.40
N PHE A 177 -0.45 7.41 13.73
CA PHE A 177 0.64 7.13 12.80
C PHE A 177 0.14 6.39 11.55
N TRP A 178 -0.67 5.36 11.71
CA TRP A 178 -1.21 4.61 10.57
C TRP A 178 -2.05 5.52 9.67
N GLN A 179 -2.92 6.34 10.26
CA GLN A 179 -3.75 7.30 9.55
C GLN A 179 -2.90 8.36 8.83
N ALA A 180 -1.89 8.93 9.50
CA ALA A 180 -1.03 9.96 8.94
C ALA A 180 -0.20 9.46 7.74
N ASN A 181 0.08 8.16 7.68
CA ASN A 181 0.73 7.51 6.53
C ASN A 181 -0.29 7.05 5.46
N GLY A 182 -1.56 7.44 5.62
CA GLY A 182 -2.68 7.15 4.72
C GLY A 182 -3.10 5.70 4.72
N GLY A 183 -2.96 5.02 5.86
CA GLY A 183 -3.45 3.68 6.08
C GLY A 183 -4.97 3.59 6.06
N THR A 184 -5.49 2.40 5.79
CA THR A 184 -6.94 2.15 5.71
C THR A 184 -7.27 0.73 6.14
N VAL A 185 -8.44 0.54 6.73
CA VAL A 185 -9.05 -0.76 6.99
C VAL A 185 -10.31 -0.89 6.14
N VAL A 186 -10.33 -1.84 5.21
CA VAL A 186 -11.51 -2.12 4.38
C VAL A 186 -12.24 -3.33 4.95
N ILE A 187 -13.47 -3.12 5.39
CA ILE A 187 -14.37 -4.19 5.82
C ILE A 187 -15.21 -4.58 4.61
N ALA A 188 -15.05 -5.82 4.16
CA ALA A 188 -15.70 -6.35 2.96
C ALA A 188 -16.43 -7.67 3.27
N PRO A 189 -17.38 -8.11 2.43
CA PRO A 189 -17.97 -9.43 2.62
C PRO A 189 -16.94 -10.55 2.45
N SER A 190 -16.06 -10.47 1.45
CA SER A 190 -14.94 -11.41 1.28
C SER A 190 -13.65 -10.69 0.85
N VAL A 191 -12.47 -11.19 1.24
CA VAL A 191 -11.19 -10.59 0.83
C VAL A 191 -11.01 -10.60 -0.70
N VAL A 192 -11.50 -11.64 -1.38
CA VAL A 192 -11.41 -11.76 -2.85
C VAL A 192 -12.30 -10.77 -3.60
N GLU A 193 -13.25 -10.13 -2.92
CA GLU A 193 -14.02 -9.03 -3.52
C GLU A 193 -13.24 -7.72 -3.59
N THR A 194 -12.10 -7.63 -2.91
CA THR A 194 -11.16 -6.52 -3.09
C THR A 194 -10.22 -6.74 -4.28
N ASP A 195 -9.93 -8.00 -4.61
CA ASP A 195 -9.19 -8.38 -5.82
C ASP A 195 -9.55 -9.81 -6.26
N TYR A 196 -10.25 -9.98 -7.38
CA TYR A 196 -10.62 -11.31 -7.86
C TYR A 196 -9.43 -12.12 -8.40
N ARG A 197 -8.29 -11.48 -8.67
CA ARG A 197 -7.10 -12.16 -9.22
C ARG A 197 -6.46 -13.09 -8.20
N ILE A 198 -6.61 -12.81 -6.91
CA ILE A 198 -6.01 -13.61 -5.83
C ILE A 198 -6.84 -14.84 -5.45
N GLN A 199 -8.07 -14.98 -5.96
CA GLN A 199 -9.05 -15.97 -5.49
C GLN A 199 -8.61 -17.45 -5.62
N ASN A 200 -7.71 -17.77 -6.53
CA ASN A 200 -7.20 -19.14 -6.74
C ASN A 200 -5.72 -19.26 -6.36
N THR A 201 -5.19 -18.31 -5.59
CA THR A 201 -3.82 -18.33 -5.10
C THR A 201 -3.81 -18.75 -3.64
N VAL A 202 -2.76 -19.50 -3.26
CA VAL A 202 -2.54 -19.97 -1.89
C VAL A 202 -1.76 -18.88 -1.15
N PRO A 203 -2.22 -18.42 0.03
CA PRO A 203 -1.41 -17.54 0.87
C PRO A 203 -0.08 -18.19 1.21
N ARG A 204 0.96 -17.38 1.44
CA ARG A 204 2.25 -17.94 1.84
C ARG A 204 2.08 -18.71 3.15
N GLY A 205 2.66 -19.91 3.24
CA GLY A 205 2.65 -20.73 4.46
C GLY A 205 1.35 -21.47 4.76
N TRP A 206 0.37 -21.44 3.85
CA TRP A 206 -0.87 -22.21 3.97
C TRP A 206 -0.78 -23.55 3.22
N ASP A 207 -1.61 -24.51 3.63
CA ASP A 207 -1.77 -25.79 2.94
C ASP A 207 -2.25 -25.58 1.49
N GLN A 208 -1.84 -26.47 0.58
CA GLN A 208 -2.13 -26.37 -0.86
C GLN A 208 -3.63 -26.37 -1.19
N ASP A 209 -4.46 -26.89 -0.28
CA ASP A 209 -5.91 -26.97 -0.45
C ASP A 209 -6.65 -25.69 -0.01
N SER A 210 -5.94 -24.74 0.62
CA SER A 210 -6.52 -23.48 1.10
C SER A 210 -6.17 -22.32 0.17
N THR A 211 -7.10 -21.38 -0.02
CA THR A 211 -6.86 -20.21 -0.90
C THR A 211 -7.27 -18.92 -0.20
N TRP A 212 -6.95 -17.76 -0.77
CA TRP A 212 -7.42 -16.47 -0.24
C TRP A 212 -8.95 -16.39 -0.08
N LYS A 213 -9.73 -17.27 -0.71
CA LYS A 213 -11.19 -17.39 -0.50
C LYS A 213 -11.60 -17.68 0.94
N ASP A 214 -10.69 -18.31 1.68
CA ASP A 214 -10.93 -18.78 3.05
C ASP A 214 -10.23 -17.87 4.07
N SER A 215 -9.56 -16.80 3.61
CA SER A 215 -8.83 -15.90 4.50
C SER A 215 -9.77 -14.87 5.16
N PRO A 216 -9.73 -14.74 6.50
CA PRO A 216 -10.50 -13.74 7.25
C PRO A 216 -9.96 -12.32 7.07
N ALA A 217 -8.70 -12.16 6.67
CA ALA A 217 -8.09 -10.87 6.43
C ALA A 217 -6.88 -10.96 5.48
N LEU A 218 -6.42 -9.82 5.00
CA LEU A 218 -5.13 -9.69 4.33
C LEU A 218 -4.59 -8.27 4.46
N THR A 219 -3.28 -8.13 4.30
CA THR A 219 -2.62 -6.83 4.18
C THR A 219 -2.07 -6.60 2.78
N HIS A 220 -2.31 -5.41 2.24
CA HIS A 220 -1.70 -4.93 1.01
C HIS A 220 -1.10 -3.54 1.23
N GLY A 221 0.22 -3.51 1.44
CA GLY A 221 0.93 -2.27 1.77
C GLY A 221 0.42 -1.70 3.10
N LYS A 222 -0.15 -0.50 3.05
CA LYS A 222 -0.74 0.19 4.21
C LYS A 222 -2.23 -0.09 4.45
N GLN A 223 -2.84 -0.91 3.59
CA GLN A 223 -4.25 -1.28 3.69
C GLN A 223 -4.41 -2.66 4.30
N VAL A 224 -5.32 -2.79 5.26
CA VAL A 224 -5.81 -4.07 5.78
C VAL A 224 -7.21 -4.31 5.24
N VAL A 225 -7.49 -5.49 4.73
CA VAL A 225 -8.83 -5.93 4.36
C VAL A 225 -9.28 -6.97 5.37
N VAL A 226 -10.47 -6.81 5.93
CA VAL A 226 -11.09 -7.75 6.86
C VAL A 226 -12.41 -8.23 6.27
N SER A 227 -12.63 -9.53 6.25
CA SER A 227 -13.79 -10.16 5.63
C SER A 227 -14.72 -10.84 6.64
N GLN A 228 -16.03 -10.66 6.45
CA GLN A 228 -16.99 -11.38 7.29
C GLN A 228 -17.21 -12.82 6.83
N TYR A 229 -17.20 -13.09 5.53
CA TYR A 229 -17.63 -14.37 4.98
C TYR A 229 -16.54 -15.13 4.22
N LYS A 230 -16.59 -16.47 4.35
CA LYS A 230 -15.86 -17.40 3.48
C LYS A 230 -16.46 -17.37 2.07
N SER A 231 -15.65 -17.56 1.03
CA SER A 231 -16.07 -17.23 -0.34
C SER A 231 -17.22 -18.05 -0.93
N LYS A 232 -17.72 -19.09 -0.27
CA LYS A 232 -18.68 -20.02 -0.88
C LYS A 232 -20.11 -19.91 -0.37
N ASN A 233 -20.37 -19.54 0.89
CA ASN A 233 -21.71 -19.76 1.48
C ASN A 233 -22.24 -18.69 2.45
N ASN A 234 -21.71 -17.45 2.46
CA ASN A 234 -22.01 -16.46 3.52
C ASN A 234 -21.78 -17.03 4.94
N GLU A 235 -20.94 -18.07 5.05
CA GLU A 235 -20.52 -18.64 6.32
C GLU A 235 -19.55 -17.65 6.95
N ASP A 236 -19.81 -17.28 8.21
CA ASP A 236 -18.95 -16.36 8.94
C ASP A 236 -17.52 -16.93 9.01
N ASN A 237 -16.53 -16.08 8.73
CA ASN A 237 -15.12 -16.43 8.82
C ASN A 237 -14.68 -16.72 10.26
N GLY A 238 -15.51 -16.39 11.25
CA GLY A 238 -15.17 -16.56 12.65
C GLY A 238 -14.03 -15.63 13.04
N LEU A 239 -14.12 -14.36 12.67
CA LEU A 239 -13.03 -13.40 12.83
C LEU A 239 -12.50 -13.39 14.27
N GLU A 240 -11.25 -13.81 14.40
CA GLU A 240 -10.45 -13.76 15.61
C GLU A 240 -9.89 -12.33 15.81
N LEU A 241 -10.00 -11.81 17.03
CA LEU A 241 -9.45 -10.52 17.45
C LEU A 241 -7.98 -10.36 17.07
N GLY A 242 -7.19 -11.44 17.22
CA GLY A 242 -5.75 -11.45 16.92
C GLY A 242 -5.43 -11.23 15.44
N VAL A 243 -6.33 -11.63 14.52
CA VAL A 243 -6.10 -11.51 13.07
C VAL A 243 -6.00 -10.05 12.65
N VAL A 244 -6.94 -9.20 13.08
CA VAL A 244 -6.96 -7.78 12.66
C VAL A 244 -5.69 -7.05 13.11
N ARG A 245 -5.19 -7.36 14.32
CA ARG A 245 -3.97 -6.74 14.85
C ARG A 245 -2.71 -7.26 14.17
N HIS A 246 -2.66 -8.57 13.86
CA HIS A 246 -1.58 -9.15 13.08
C HIS A 246 -1.46 -8.46 11.72
N GLU A 247 -2.56 -8.33 10.98
CA GLU A 247 -2.59 -7.63 9.70
C GLU A 247 -2.21 -6.14 9.85
N ALA A 248 -2.71 -5.48 10.90
CA ALA A 248 -2.28 -4.12 11.21
C ALA A 248 -0.77 -4.04 11.44
N GLY A 249 -0.14 -5.05 12.05
CA GLY A 249 1.31 -5.17 12.20
C GLY A 249 2.04 -5.10 10.87
N HIS A 250 1.60 -5.85 9.85
CA HIS A 250 2.19 -5.76 8.51
C HIS A 250 2.00 -4.36 7.89
N ALA A 251 0.83 -3.75 8.05
CA ALA A 251 0.57 -2.41 7.54
C ALA A 251 1.43 -1.34 8.23
N ILE A 252 1.70 -1.50 9.53
CA ILE A 252 2.59 -0.64 10.29
C ILE A 252 4.05 -0.84 9.88
N ASP A 253 4.51 -2.08 9.70
CA ASP A 253 5.87 -2.34 9.18
C ASP A 253 6.06 -1.67 7.81
N TYR A 254 5.07 -1.76 6.93
CA TYR A 254 5.06 -1.04 5.66
C TYR A 254 5.21 0.48 5.86
N CYS A 255 4.41 1.07 6.75
CA CYS A 255 4.44 2.51 7.03
C CYS A 255 5.77 2.95 7.65
N LEU A 256 6.45 2.06 8.37
CA LEU A 256 7.79 2.28 8.91
C LEU A 256 8.92 2.07 7.88
N GLY A 257 8.58 1.73 6.62
CA GLY A 257 9.55 1.51 5.56
C GLY A 257 10.18 0.11 5.59
N TYR A 258 9.44 -0.89 6.06
CA TYR A 258 9.91 -2.27 6.24
C TYR A 258 11.09 -2.38 7.19
N ILE A 259 10.88 -2.00 8.45
CA ILE A 259 11.93 -2.14 9.47
C ILE A 259 12.34 -3.59 9.67
N THR A 260 11.47 -4.55 9.37
CA THR A 260 11.77 -5.99 9.33
C THR A 260 12.87 -6.36 8.33
N GLN A 261 13.15 -5.48 7.36
CA GLN A 261 14.20 -5.66 6.37
C GLN A 261 15.50 -4.93 6.72
N SER A 262 15.50 -4.11 7.78
CA SER A 262 16.70 -3.45 8.30
C SER A 262 17.74 -4.46 8.78
N THR A 263 19.00 -4.04 8.81
CA THR A 263 20.10 -4.86 9.32
C THR A 263 19.89 -5.18 10.80
N GLU A 264 19.42 -4.21 11.58
CA GLU A 264 19.19 -4.32 13.01
C GLU A 264 18.12 -5.38 13.31
N TYR A 265 16.96 -5.29 12.66
CA TYR A 265 15.87 -6.24 12.89
C TYR A 265 16.21 -7.64 12.38
N LYS A 266 16.83 -7.76 11.20
CA LYS A 266 17.27 -9.07 10.68
C LYS A 266 18.30 -9.73 11.58
N HIS A 267 19.23 -8.95 12.13
CA HIS A 267 20.21 -9.48 13.07
C HIS A 267 19.52 -9.99 14.35
N ALA A 268 18.61 -9.21 14.93
CA ALA A 268 17.80 -9.64 16.06
C ALA A 268 17.04 -10.95 15.75
N TYR A 269 16.36 -11.01 14.60
CA TYR A 269 15.64 -12.19 14.15
C TYR A 269 16.53 -13.43 14.07
N TYR A 270 17.71 -13.35 13.44
CA TYR A 270 18.56 -14.54 13.30
C TYR A 270 19.19 -15.00 14.63
N LEU A 271 19.43 -14.07 15.57
CA LEU A 271 19.89 -14.43 16.91
C LEU A 271 18.81 -15.14 17.73
N ASP A 272 17.56 -14.70 17.61
CA ASP A 272 16.40 -15.35 18.23
C ASP A 272 16.12 -16.69 17.56
N TYR A 273 16.04 -16.71 16.23
CA TYR A 273 15.86 -17.90 15.39
C TYR A 273 16.84 -19.03 15.75
N GLY A 274 18.12 -18.71 15.93
CA GLY A 274 19.16 -19.67 16.30
C GLY A 274 19.00 -20.28 17.70
N LYS A 275 18.17 -19.68 18.56
CA LYS A 275 17.90 -20.13 19.93
C LYS A 275 16.55 -20.82 20.10
N VAL A 276 15.69 -20.80 19.07
CA VAL A 276 14.38 -21.47 19.12
C VAL A 276 14.58 -22.96 19.41
N PRO A 277 14.01 -23.51 20.52
CA PRO A 277 14.11 -24.92 20.86
C PRO A 277 13.52 -25.82 19.77
N ASP A 278 14.11 -27.01 19.56
CA ASP A 278 13.64 -27.95 18.53
C ASP A 278 12.17 -28.35 18.70
N GLU A 279 11.70 -28.45 19.95
CA GLU A 279 10.30 -28.72 20.30
C GLU A 279 9.32 -27.61 19.85
N HIS A 280 9.78 -26.37 19.75
CA HIS A 280 8.99 -25.24 19.27
C HIS A 280 9.07 -25.08 17.75
N LYS A 281 10.15 -25.53 17.10
CA LYS A 281 10.39 -25.27 15.67
C LYS A 281 9.24 -25.71 14.76
N LYS A 282 8.68 -26.90 15.00
CA LYS A 282 7.55 -27.40 14.19
C LYS A 282 6.31 -26.51 14.34
N ARG A 283 6.08 -25.99 15.54
CA ARG A 283 4.93 -25.13 15.85
C ARG A 283 5.11 -23.71 15.31
N LEU A 284 6.36 -23.27 15.22
CA LEU A 284 6.73 -21.94 14.75
C LEU A 284 7.17 -21.91 13.28
N ASP A 285 7.04 -23.00 12.52
CA ASP A 285 7.59 -23.13 11.15
C ASP A 285 7.25 -21.93 10.24
N TYR A 286 6.02 -21.42 10.37
CA TYR A 286 5.56 -20.21 9.70
C TYR A 286 6.38 -18.95 10.03
N PHE A 287 6.77 -18.76 11.28
CA PHE A 287 7.61 -17.64 11.76
C PHE A 287 9.11 -17.88 11.51
N LEU A 288 9.48 -19.12 11.21
CA LEU A 288 10.84 -19.60 10.94
C LEU A 288 11.23 -19.57 9.45
N GLN A 289 10.36 -19.01 8.59
CA GLN A 289 10.58 -18.88 7.16
C GLN A 289 11.85 -18.07 6.81
N LYS A 290 12.58 -18.52 5.78
CA LYS A 290 13.78 -17.86 5.27
C LYS A 290 13.47 -16.51 4.58
N GLY A 291 14.52 -15.71 4.39
CA GLY A 291 14.43 -14.42 3.70
C GLY A 291 13.65 -13.40 4.52
N ASN A 292 12.71 -12.69 3.89
CA ASN A 292 11.89 -11.68 4.56
C ASN A 292 10.61 -12.25 5.20
N GLY A 293 10.30 -13.54 5.00
CA GLY A 293 9.07 -14.15 5.54
C GLY A 293 9.07 -14.16 7.07
N GLY A 294 9.99 -14.89 7.69
CA GLY A 294 10.06 -15.00 9.14
C GLY A 294 10.15 -13.66 9.89
N PRO A 295 11.04 -12.73 9.49
CA PRO A 295 11.08 -11.39 10.10
C PRO A 295 9.75 -10.63 10.02
N SER A 296 9.03 -10.73 8.90
CA SER A 296 7.72 -10.07 8.70
C SER A 296 6.64 -10.68 9.58
N GLU A 297 6.53 -12.02 9.60
CA GLU A 297 5.51 -12.73 10.40
C GLU A 297 5.76 -12.58 11.91
N THR A 298 7.02 -12.65 12.35
CA THR A 298 7.38 -12.43 13.75
C THR A 298 7.05 -11.01 14.19
N PHE A 299 7.32 -10.02 13.34
CA PHE A 299 6.95 -8.62 13.63
C PHE A 299 5.45 -8.46 13.80
N ALA A 300 4.66 -8.98 12.87
CA ALA A 300 3.20 -8.88 12.92
C ALA A 300 2.61 -9.55 14.16
N GLU A 301 3.14 -10.71 14.55
CA GLU A 301 2.67 -11.42 15.75
C GLU A 301 3.09 -10.73 17.05
N LEU A 302 4.33 -10.25 17.14
CA LEU A 302 4.80 -9.47 18.30
C LEU A 302 4.04 -8.13 18.42
N PHE A 303 3.73 -7.50 17.29
CA PHE A 303 2.86 -6.33 17.25
C PHE A 303 1.47 -6.66 17.78
N CYS A 304 0.86 -7.75 17.28
CA CYS A 304 -0.43 -8.23 17.77
C CYS A 304 -0.42 -8.43 19.30
N TYR A 305 0.61 -9.10 19.82
CA TYR A 305 0.81 -9.32 21.25
C TYR A 305 0.88 -8.01 22.05
N ARG A 306 1.68 -7.05 21.59
CA ARG A 306 1.85 -5.75 22.27
C ARG A 306 0.61 -4.85 22.23
N MET A 307 -0.24 -5.00 21.23
CA MET A 307 -1.45 -4.19 21.10
C MET A 307 -2.57 -4.60 22.09
N GLY A 308 -2.33 -5.61 22.94
CA GLY A 308 -2.89 -5.67 24.29
C GLY A 308 -4.41 -5.82 24.41
N GLY A 309 -5.09 -6.30 23.38
CA GLY A 309 -6.42 -6.87 23.59
C GLY A 309 -6.36 -8.38 23.56
N GLU A 310 -7.41 -9.00 24.09
CA GLU A 310 -7.60 -10.45 24.09
C GLU A 310 -7.12 -11.06 22.76
N THR A 311 -6.14 -11.95 22.83
CA THR A 311 -5.83 -12.90 21.75
C THR A 311 -6.78 -14.07 21.93
N ASP A 312 -7.49 -14.46 20.88
CA ASP A 312 -8.45 -15.56 20.97
C ASP A 312 -7.78 -16.85 21.43
N THR A 313 -8.52 -17.70 22.13
CA THR A 313 -8.01 -18.91 22.81
C THR A 313 -7.21 -19.85 21.90
N GLY A 314 -7.50 -19.86 20.59
CA GLY A 314 -6.76 -20.66 19.60
C GLY A 314 -5.37 -20.13 19.23
N ARG A 315 -5.11 -18.82 19.39
CA ARG A 315 -3.84 -18.18 19.03
C ARG A 315 -2.95 -17.82 20.23
N VAL A 316 -3.50 -17.80 21.45
CA VAL A 316 -2.77 -17.49 22.69
C VAL A 316 -1.42 -18.22 22.74
N GLU A 317 -1.45 -19.54 22.52
CA GLU A 317 -0.26 -20.38 22.67
C GLU A 317 0.83 -20.05 21.64
N ILE A 318 0.46 -19.73 20.40
CA ILE A 318 1.40 -19.34 19.35
C ILE A 318 1.94 -17.93 19.61
N CYS A 319 1.08 -16.98 19.94
CA CYS A 319 1.47 -15.62 20.31
C CYS A 319 2.48 -15.62 21.46
N GLU A 320 2.21 -16.41 22.51
CA GLU A 320 3.09 -16.55 23.67
C GLU A 320 4.43 -17.18 23.30
N LEU A 321 4.43 -18.21 22.44
CA LEU A 321 5.67 -18.81 21.95
C LEU A 321 6.50 -17.83 21.12
N VAL A 322 5.89 -17.06 20.21
CA VAL A 322 6.61 -16.04 19.44
C VAL A 322 7.17 -14.96 20.37
N HIS A 323 6.38 -14.49 21.33
CA HIS A 323 6.87 -13.50 22.31
C HIS A 323 8.04 -14.04 23.14
N LYS A 324 7.94 -15.29 23.60
CA LYS A 324 8.96 -15.96 24.40
C LYS A 324 10.26 -16.19 23.62
N ASP A 325 10.16 -16.65 22.38
CA ASP A 325 11.31 -17.11 21.59
C ASP A 325 11.93 -16.02 20.72
N PHE A 326 11.26 -14.87 20.54
CA PHE A 326 11.76 -13.71 19.79
C PHE A 326 11.91 -12.41 20.60
N PRO A 327 12.62 -12.44 21.75
CA PRO A 327 12.75 -11.27 22.63
C PRO A 327 13.58 -10.14 22.04
N LEU A 328 14.55 -10.40 21.15
CA LEU A 328 15.34 -9.35 20.52
C LEU A 328 14.53 -8.64 19.43
N CYS A 329 13.77 -9.38 18.62
CA CYS A 329 12.80 -8.80 17.69
C CYS A 329 11.79 -7.91 18.44
N ASP A 330 11.27 -8.40 19.57
CA ASP A 330 10.31 -7.67 20.39
C ASP A 330 10.90 -6.36 20.93
N ALA A 331 12.18 -6.36 21.30
CA ALA A 331 12.90 -5.16 21.69
C ALA A 331 13.05 -4.15 20.53
N GLU A 332 13.37 -4.59 19.31
CA GLU A 332 13.46 -3.71 18.13
C GLU A 332 12.10 -3.11 17.74
N LEU A 333 11.04 -3.91 17.83
CA LEU A 333 9.66 -3.42 17.69
C LEU A 333 9.36 -2.35 18.76
N GLY A 334 9.69 -2.61 20.03
CA GLY A 334 9.49 -1.67 21.13
C GLY A 334 10.19 -0.33 20.91
N LYS A 335 11.43 -0.32 20.39
CA LYS A 335 12.15 0.91 20.02
C LYS A 335 11.41 1.70 18.95
N SER A 336 10.85 1.00 17.95
CA SER A 336 10.12 1.61 16.84
C SER A 336 8.81 2.24 17.31
N LEU A 337 8.03 1.53 18.13
CA LEU A 337 6.77 2.04 18.71
C LEU A 337 7.01 3.21 19.68
N THR A 338 8.10 3.16 20.47
CA THR A 338 8.45 4.27 21.37
C THR A 338 8.75 5.56 20.61
N LYS A 339 9.37 5.47 19.42
CA LYS A 339 9.58 6.64 18.56
C LYS A 339 8.26 7.25 18.09
N LEU A 340 7.23 6.43 17.83
CA LEU A 340 5.91 6.91 17.45
C LEU A 340 5.26 7.73 18.57
N ALA A 341 5.33 7.24 19.82
CA ALA A 341 4.75 7.92 20.97
C ALA A 341 5.41 9.26 21.32
N ARG A 342 6.62 9.53 20.81
CA ARG A 342 7.34 10.81 21.00
C ARG A 342 7.01 11.86 19.95
N LEU A 343 6.29 11.50 18.88
CA LEU A 343 5.84 12.46 17.86
C LEU A 343 4.58 13.23 18.30
N ASP A 344 3.99 12.85 19.43
CA ASP A 344 2.81 13.48 20.04
C ASP A 344 3.15 14.48 21.17
N GLN A 345 4.44 14.71 21.46
CA GLN A 345 4.96 15.73 22.40
C GLN A 345 5.69 16.82 21.63
#